data_AF-A0A6I3D1B7-F1
#
_entry.id   AF-A0A6I3D1B7-F1
#
_cell.length_a   1.000
_cell.length_b   1.000
_cell.length_c   1.000
_cell.angle_alpha   90.00
_cell.angle_beta   90.00
_cell.angle_gamma   90.00
#
_symmetry.space_group_name_H-M   'P 1'
#
loop_
_entity.id
_entity.type
_entity.pdbx_description
1 polymer ?
#
loop_
_entity_poly.entity_id
_entity_poly.type
_entity_poly.pdbx_seq_one_letter_code
_entity_poly.pdbx_strand_id
1 'polypeptide(L)'
;MAANKQREWHPAFEEYCETIFELREDDVDVIQARIADRLELSRPAVSEMIRRMEGAGLVEINGGVIRLLPDGHALAETVVRR
;
A
#
# COMPACT_ATOMS: atom_id res chain seq x y z
N MET A 1 17.89 -11.16 -14.86
CA MET A 1 16.70 -10.71 -15.62
C MET A 1 15.61 -10.39 -14.61
N ALA A 2 15.54 -9.14 -14.14
CA ALA A 2 14.36 -8.65 -13.43
C ALA A 2 13.63 -7.76 -14.43
N ALA A 3 12.52 -8.27 -14.98
CA ALA A 3 11.69 -7.52 -15.90
C ALA A 3 11.13 -6.33 -15.11
N ASN A 4 11.69 -5.14 -15.33
CA ASN A 4 11.20 -3.89 -14.78
C ASN A 4 9.85 -3.57 -15.44
N LYS A 5 8.81 -4.29 -15.01
CA LYS A 5 7.43 -3.96 -15.29
C LYS A 5 7.09 -2.80 -14.34
N GLN A 6 7.62 -1.61 -14.62
CA GLN A 6 6.93 -0.41 -14.20
C GLN A 6 5.63 -0.38 -15.00
N ARG A 7 4.64 -1.14 -14.55
CA ARG A 7 3.26 -0.73 -14.77
C ARG A 7 3.23 0.71 -14.28
N GLU A 8 2.74 1.62 -15.12
CA GLU A 8 2.48 3.02 -14.74
C GLU A 8 1.41 2.98 -13.64
N TRP A 9 1.87 2.66 -12.44
CA TRP A 9 1.06 2.64 -11.25
C TRP A 9 0.65 4.08 -10.96
N HIS A 10 -0.48 4.24 -10.28
CA HIS A 10 -0.84 5.55 -9.76
C HIS A 10 0.33 6.08 -8.93
N PRO A 11 0.74 7.36 -9.07
CA PRO A 11 1.95 7.88 -8.44
C PRO A 11 1.96 7.68 -6.91
N ALA A 12 0.78 7.73 -6.28
CA ALA A 12 0.61 7.50 -4.85
C ALA A 12 0.68 6.02 -4.41
N PHE A 13 0.70 5.04 -5.31
CA PHE A 13 0.73 3.62 -4.91
C PHE A 13 2.04 3.26 -4.19
N GLU A 14 3.15 3.88 -4.56
CA GLU A 14 4.44 3.73 -3.88
C GLU A 14 4.33 4.12 -2.40
N GLU A 15 3.86 5.34 -2.11
CA GLU A 15 3.70 5.86 -0.74
C GLU A 15 2.72 5.02 0.11
N TYR A 16 1.62 4.56 -0.48
CA TYR A 16 0.67 3.70 0.23
C TYR A 16 1.25 2.30 0.51
N CYS A 17 1.94 1.70 -0.46
CA CYS A 17 2.60 0.41 -0.25
C CYS A 17 3.68 0.49 0.83
N GLU A 18 4.48 1.56 0.82
CA GLU A 18 5.47 1.85 1.86
C GLU A 18 4.81 1.99 3.24
N THR A 19 3.78 2.82 3.35
CA THR A 19 3.06 3.01 4.63
C THR A 19 2.49 1.70 5.17
N ILE A 20 1.89 0.88 4.31
CA ILE A 20 1.33 -0.43 4.71
C ILE A 20 2.46 -1.36 5.17
N PHE A 21 3.61 -1.33 4.50
CA PHE A 21 4.79 -2.10 4.88
C PHE A 21 5.32 -1.68 6.25
N GLU A 22 5.52 -0.37 6.48
CA GLU A 22 6.00 0.16 7.77
C GLU A 22 5.06 -0.18 8.93
N LEU A 23 3.75 0.00 8.74
CA LEU A 23 2.76 -0.35 9.76
C LEU A 23 2.80 -1.84 10.11
N ARG A 24 3.06 -2.70 9.11
CA ARG A 24 3.23 -4.14 9.35
C ARG A 24 4.52 -4.45 10.13
N GLU A 25 5.62 -3.76 9.82
CA GLU A 25 6.90 -3.94 10.54
C GLU A 25 6.82 -3.46 12.00
N ASP A 26 5.97 -2.48 12.29
CA ASP A 26 5.66 -2.01 13.65
C ASP A 26 4.72 -2.97 14.43
N ASP A 27 4.36 -4.11 13.84
CA ASP A 27 3.44 -5.12 14.41
C ASP A 27 2.05 -4.55 14.77
N VAL A 28 1.58 -3.54 14.04
CA VAL A 28 0.24 -2.95 14.23
C VAL A 28 -0.73 -3.38 13.13
N ASP A 29 -2.01 -3.52 13.50
CA ASP A 29 -3.08 -3.82 12.54
C ASP A 29 -3.15 -2.76 11.44
N VAL A 30 -2.88 -3.15 10.21
CA VAL A 30 -2.90 -2.23 9.08
C VAL A 30 -4.34 -1.99 8.63
N ILE A 31 -4.93 -0.92 9.15
CA ILE A 31 -6.32 -0.52 8.87
C ILE A 31 -6.35 0.88 8.22
N GLN A 32 -7.40 1.17 7.46
CA GLN A 32 -7.56 2.46 6.77
C GLN A 32 -7.42 3.67 7.70
N ALA A 33 -7.84 3.54 8.96
CA ALA A 33 -7.70 4.60 9.95
C ALA A 33 -6.23 4.95 10.25
N ARG A 34 -5.35 3.95 10.37
CA ARG A 34 -3.92 4.17 10.64
C ARG A 34 -3.19 4.68 9.40
N ILE A 35 -3.56 4.18 8.21
CA ILE A 35 -3.03 4.69 6.95
C ILE A 35 -3.41 6.16 6.76
N ALA A 36 -4.65 6.52 7.05
CA ALA A 36 -5.13 7.90 7.00
C ALA A 36 -4.38 8.83 7.95
N ASP A 37 -4.12 8.37 9.18
CA ASP A 37 -3.33 9.10 10.17
C ASP A 37 -1.88 9.29 9.71
N ARG A 38 -1.23 8.21 9.27
CA ARG A 38 0.17 8.21 8.84
C ARG A 38 0.43 9.08 7.62
N LEU A 39 -0.48 9.06 6.64
CA LEU A 39 -0.38 9.86 5.41
C LEU A 39 -0.98 11.26 5.55
N GLU A 40 -1.55 11.61 6.71
CA GLU A 40 -2.27 12.87 6.93
C GLU A 40 -3.40 13.10 5.90
N LEU A 41 -4.06 12.01 5.49
CA LEU A 41 -5.14 12.03 4.50
C LEU A 41 -6.49 11.75 5.15
N SER A 42 -7.55 12.24 4.50
CA SER A 42 -8.91 11.90 4.93
C SER A 42 -9.21 10.41 4.75
N ARG A 43 -9.95 9.82 5.70
CA ARG A 43 -10.46 8.44 5.59
C ARG A 43 -11.15 8.12 4.25
N PRO A 44 -12.04 8.97 3.69
CA PRO A 44 -12.64 8.67 2.39
C PRO A 44 -11.62 8.63 1.24
N ALA A 45 -10.60 9.50 1.26
CA ALA A 45 -9.53 9.48 0.25
C ALA A 45 -8.70 8.19 0.33
N VAL A 46 -8.33 7.77 1.55
CA VAL A 46 -7.64 6.48 1.75
C VAL A 46 -8.51 5.32 1.31
N SER A 47 -9.80 5.32 1.66
CA SER A 47 -10.73 4.26 1.27
C SER A 47 -10.84 4.13 -0.25
N GLU A 48 -10.87 5.25 -0.98
CA GLU A 48 -10.85 5.25 -2.44
C GLU A 48 -9.53 4.68 -2.99
N MET A 49 -8.39 5.11 -2.45
CA MET A 49 -7.09 4.65 -2.90
C MET A 49 -6.89 3.14 -2.64
N ILE A 50 -7.27 2.66 -1.45
CA ILE A 50 -7.18 1.23 -1.10
C ILE A 50 -8.01 0.37 -2.06
N ARG A 51 -9.21 0.82 -2.47
CA ARG A 51 -10.00 0.13 -3.51
C ARG A 51 -9.27 0.08 -4.86
N ARG A 52 -8.58 1.16 -5.25
CA ARG A 52 -7.78 1.17 -6.49
C ARG A 52 -6.59 0.21 -6.39
N MET A 53 -5.91 0.16 -5.25
CA MET A 53 -4.80 -0.76 -5.00
C MET A 53 -5.26 -2.23 -4.99
N GLU A 54 -6.43 -2.52 -4.44
CA GLU A 54 -7.04 -3.86 -4.47
C GLU A 54 -7.31 -4.28 -5.92
N GLY A 55 -7.96 -3.42 -6.71
CA GLY A 55 -8.21 -3.68 -8.13
C GLY A 55 -6.92 -3.78 -8.98
N ALA A 56 -5.84 -3.17 -8.53
CA ALA A 56 -4.50 -3.27 -9.13
C ALA A 56 -3.75 -4.55 -8.72
N GLY A 57 -4.26 -5.33 -7.76
CA GLY A 57 -3.61 -6.53 -7.24
C GLY A 57 -2.41 -6.23 -6.33
N LEU A 58 -2.35 -5.04 -5.72
CA LEU A 58 -1.28 -4.64 -4.81
C LEU A 58 -1.60 -4.97 -3.35
N VAL A 59 -2.88 -5.00 -2.98
CA VAL A 59 -3.35 -5.29 -1.63
C VAL A 59 -4.55 -6.22 -1.64
N GLU A 60 -4.77 -6.88 -0.51
CA GLU A 60 -6.01 -7.58 -0.17
C GLU A 60 -6.56 -7.07 1.16
N ILE A 61 -7.88 -7.13 1.33
CA ILE A 61 -8.57 -6.67 2.53
C ILE A 61 -9.30 -7.86 3.17
N ASN A 62 -9.00 -8.14 4.44
CA ASN A 62 -9.62 -9.23 5.20
C ASN A 62 -10.10 -8.73 6.55
N GLY A 63 -11.42 -8.70 6.76
CA GLY A 63 -11.98 -8.22 8.02
C GLY A 63 -11.61 -6.76 8.36
N GLY A 64 -11.26 -5.95 7.34
CA GLY A 64 -10.80 -4.57 7.52
C GLY A 64 -9.29 -4.39 7.67
N VAL A 65 -8.54 -5.49 7.82
CA VAL A 65 -7.08 -5.51 7.80
C VAL A 65 -6.59 -5.58 6.36
N ILE A 66 -5.65 -4.71 6.03
CA ILE A 66 -5.06 -4.57 4.70
C ILE A 66 -3.70 -5.28 4.68
N ARG A 67 -3.46 -6.10 3.67
CA ARG A 67 -2.18 -6.79 3.50
C ARG A 67 -1.64 -6.54 2.10
N LEU A 68 -0.33 -6.39 1.98
CA LEU A 68 0.33 -6.32 0.68
C LEU A 68 0.32 -7.70 0.01
N LEU A 69 0.04 -7.68 -1.29
CA LEU A 69 0.26 -8.80 -2.19
C LEU A 69 1.69 -8.76 -2.75
N PRO A 70 2.17 -9.80 -3.46
CA PRO A 70 3.54 -9.85 -3.95
C PRO A 70 3.96 -8.63 -4.79
N ASP A 71 3.10 -8.14 -5.69
CA ASP A 71 3.36 -6.92 -6.47
C ASP A 71 3.42 -5.66 -5.58
N GLY A 72 2.58 -5.59 -4.55
CA GLY A 72 2.59 -4.49 -3.57
C GLY A 72 3.86 -4.48 -2.70
N HIS A 73 4.32 -5.66 -2.27
CA HIS A 73 5.59 -5.81 -1.57
C HIS A 73 6.78 -5.38 -2.43
N ALA A 74 6.82 -5.81 -3.69
CA ALA A 74 7.85 -5.39 -4.61
C ALA A 74 7.86 -3.86 -4.79
N LEU A 75 6.68 -3.23 -4.86
CA LEU A 75 6.57 -1.77 -4.95
C LEU A 75 7.05 -1.07 -3.67
N ALA A 76 6.65 -1.55 -2.49
CA ALA A 76 7.13 -1.01 -1.21
C ALA A 76 8.67 -1.07 -1.10
N GLU A 77 9.27 -2.20 -1.49
CA GLU A 77 10.73 -2.38 -1.45
C GLU A 77 11.49 -1.48 -2.43
N THR A 78 10.87 -1.02 -3.52
CA THR A 78 11.53 -0.10 -4.45
C THR A 78 11.72 1.30 -3.86
N VAL A 79 10.89 1.70 -2.89
CA VAL A 79 10.98 3.01 -2.24
C VAL A 79 12.01 2.98 -1.12
N VAL A 80 12.02 1.92 -0.29
CA VAL A 80 12.96 1.76 0.83
C VAL A 80 14.43 1.72 0.38
N ARG A 81 14.70 1.36 -0.88
CA ARG A 81 16.05 1.27 -1.45
C ARG A 81 16.52 2.55 -2.16
N ARG A 82 15.72 3.63 -2.17
CA ARG A 82 16.10 4.96 -2.66
C ARG A 82 16.58 5.84 -1.52
#